data_AF-A0A7R9I680-F1
#
_entry.id   AF-A0A7R9I680-F1
#
_cell.length_a   1.000
_cell.length_b   1.000
_cell.length_c   1.000
_cell.angle_alpha   90.00
_cell.angle_beta   90.00
_cell.angle_gamma   90.00
#
_symmetry.space_group_name_H-M   'P 1'
#
loop_
_entity.id
_entity.type
_entity.pdbx_description
1 polymer ?
#
loop_
_entity_poly.entity_id
_entity_poly.type
_entity_poly.pdbx_seq_one_letter_code
_entity_poly.pdbx_strand_id
1 'polypeptide(L)'
;MMNIKGLYINECTQGLHSCNPESESCSNTPGGYDCLCRWGYLYNQSEERCIQNELLMAAEAGQINRNGVLDALKGYKGHLVYYKNARGFSTSTPALSSHDHTKLWTAERALSASLLPLFPAALLYPCQALDCALAITLVMHNHWGVEANVVDYIRPKMFGPIIPKVAIFGLYGLSIATLAGLFYFIFNDVGIASFIRMFWRS
;
A
#
# COMPACT_ATOMS: atom_id res chain seq x y z
N MET A 1 28.32 -8.60 8.67
CA MET A 1 27.91 -8.19 7.31
C MET A 1 26.80 -9.14 6.86
N MET A 2 25.54 -8.75 7.01
CA MET A 2 24.39 -9.58 6.65
C MET A 2 23.90 -9.15 5.27
N ASN A 3 23.93 -10.09 4.32
CA ASN A 3 23.73 -9.89 2.89
C ASN A 3 22.30 -9.39 2.59
N ILE A 4 22.17 -8.17 2.08
CA ILE A 4 20.90 -7.55 1.67
C ILE A 4 20.56 -8.04 0.25
N LYS A 5 20.32 -9.34 0.09
CA LYS A 5 19.85 -9.96 -1.18
C LYS A 5 18.62 -10.86 -0.97
N GLY A 6 17.72 -10.45 -0.09
CA GLY A 6 16.48 -11.20 0.20
C GLY A 6 15.20 -10.39 0.03
N LEU A 7 15.26 -9.25 -0.66
CA LEU A 7 14.07 -8.47 -0.99
C LEU A 7 13.64 -8.84 -2.42
N TYR A 8 12.64 -9.72 -2.53
CA TYR A 8 11.93 -10.02 -3.79
C TYR A 8 12.83 -10.51 -4.93
N ILE A 9 13.59 -11.58 -4.71
CA ILE A 9 14.07 -12.39 -5.84
C ILE A 9 12.85 -13.09 -6.47
N ASN A 10 12.87 -13.26 -7.80
CA ASN A 10 11.85 -14.00 -8.51
C ASN A 10 12.49 -15.21 -9.19
N GLU A 11 12.52 -16.30 -8.44
CA GLU A 11 13.12 -17.58 -8.80
C GLU A 11 12.45 -18.17 -10.04
N CYS A 12 11.15 -17.89 -10.25
CA CYS A 12 10.42 -18.31 -11.44
C CYS A 12 10.99 -17.67 -12.72
N THR A 13 11.29 -16.36 -12.69
CA THR A 13 11.84 -15.64 -13.85
C THR A 13 13.33 -15.89 -14.07
N GLN A 14 14.05 -16.24 -13.01
CA GLN A 14 15.49 -16.53 -13.07
C GLN A 14 15.78 -18.00 -13.35
N GLY A 15 14.76 -18.85 -13.44
CA GLY A 15 14.93 -20.30 -13.61
C GLY A 15 15.59 -20.98 -12.41
N LEU A 16 15.50 -20.37 -11.22
CA LEU A 16 16.10 -20.86 -9.98
C LEU A 16 15.11 -21.68 -9.14
N HIS A 17 14.01 -22.13 -9.73
CA HIS A 17 12.99 -22.95 -9.08
C HIS A 17 13.20 -24.45 -9.36
N SER A 18 12.73 -25.30 -8.45
CA SER A 18 12.76 -26.77 -8.60
C SER A 18 11.42 -27.39 -9.03
N CYS A 19 10.45 -26.58 -9.44
CA CYS A 19 9.13 -27.07 -9.89
C CYS A 19 9.23 -27.96 -11.13
N ASN A 20 8.37 -28.98 -11.19
CA ASN A 20 8.28 -29.87 -12.36
C ASN A 20 7.65 -29.14 -13.57
N PRO A 21 8.35 -28.99 -14.71
CA PRO A 21 7.80 -28.28 -15.88
C PRO A 21 6.59 -28.96 -16.53
N GLU A 22 6.38 -30.26 -16.32
CA GLU A 22 5.28 -31.01 -16.95
C GLU A 22 3.96 -30.88 -16.19
N SER A 23 4.01 -30.96 -14.86
CA SER A 23 2.81 -31.00 -14.00
C SER A 23 2.63 -29.78 -13.09
N GLU A 24 3.65 -28.92 -12.96
CA GLU A 24 3.65 -27.78 -12.05
C GLU A 24 3.93 -26.45 -12.76
N SER A 25 3.54 -25.37 -12.09
CA SER A 25 3.74 -23.98 -12.49
C SER A 25 4.32 -23.21 -11.31
N CYS A 26 5.44 -22.53 -11.53
CA CYS A 26 6.08 -21.71 -10.51
C CYS A 26 5.28 -20.41 -10.26
N SER A 27 5.03 -20.09 -8.99
CA SER A 27 4.42 -18.84 -8.55
C SER A 27 5.32 -18.17 -7.51
N ASN A 28 5.81 -16.98 -7.82
CA ASN A 28 6.69 -16.24 -6.91
C ASN A 28 5.91 -15.68 -5.71
N THR A 29 6.48 -15.79 -4.50
CA THR A 29 5.89 -15.26 -3.27
C THR A 29 6.87 -14.36 -2.51
N PRO A 30 6.38 -13.44 -1.65
CA PRO A 30 7.28 -12.63 -0.82
C PRO A 30 8.05 -13.50 0.18
N GLY A 31 9.27 -13.89 -0.20
CA GLY A 31 10.13 -14.77 0.60
C GLY A 31 10.56 -16.07 -0.10
N GLY A 32 10.10 -16.33 -1.32
CA GLY A 32 10.50 -17.50 -2.12
C GLY A 32 9.55 -17.77 -3.30
N TYR A 33 9.29 -19.04 -3.58
CA TYR A 33 8.38 -19.47 -4.64
C TYR A 33 7.57 -20.71 -4.21
N ASP A 34 6.37 -20.84 -4.77
CA ASP A 34 5.50 -22.01 -4.63
C ASP A 34 5.33 -22.72 -5.98
N CYS A 35 5.38 -24.05 -5.98
CA CYS A 35 5.07 -24.87 -7.16
C CYS A 35 3.61 -25.29 -7.11
N LEU A 36 2.80 -24.79 -8.06
CA LEU A 36 1.37 -25.04 -8.12
C LEU A 36 1.07 -26.08 -9.21
N CYS A 37 0.19 -27.06 -8.94
CA CYS A 37 -0.22 -28.00 -9.98
C CYS A 37 -0.89 -27.28 -11.16
N ARG A 38 -0.59 -27.73 -12.38
CA ARG A 38 -1.24 -27.25 -13.60
C ARG A 38 -2.70 -27.72 -13.67
N TRP A 39 -3.49 -27.07 -14.51
CA TRP A 39 -4.83 -27.56 -14.87
C TRP A 39 -4.73 -29.00 -15.39
N GLY A 40 -5.65 -29.86 -14.94
CA GLY A 40 -5.59 -31.29 -15.21
C GLY A 40 -4.88 -32.12 -14.13
N TYR A 41 -4.22 -31.49 -13.15
CA TYR A 41 -3.48 -32.18 -12.09
C TYR A 41 -3.96 -31.77 -10.68
N LEU A 42 -3.88 -32.69 -9.72
CA LEU A 42 -4.17 -32.49 -8.30
C LEU A 42 -2.98 -32.85 -7.43
N TYR A 43 -2.77 -32.09 -6.37
CA TYR A 43 -1.69 -32.37 -5.43
C TYR A 43 -2.07 -33.55 -4.53
N ASN A 44 -1.29 -34.62 -4.60
CA ASN A 44 -1.43 -35.76 -3.72
C ASN A 44 -0.44 -35.65 -2.57
N GLN A 45 -0.95 -35.55 -1.34
CA GLN A 45 -0.13 -35.45 -0.13
C GLN A 45 0.69 -36.72 0.13
N SER A 46 0.20 -37.89 -0.29
CA SER A 46 0.88 -39.17 -0.05
C SER A 46 2.08 -39.40 -0.98
N GLU A 47 2.02 -38.83 -2.19
CA GLU A 47 3.07 -38.97 -3.21
C GLU A 47 3.89 -37.67 -3.37
N GLU A 48 3.58 -36.63 -2.59
CA GLU A 48 4.17 -35.27 -2.64
C GLU A 48 4.31 -34.70 -4.05
N ARG A 49 3.36 -35.03 -4.94
CA ARG A 49 3.43 -34.67 -6.36
C ARG A 49 2.06 -34.39 -6.95
N CYS A 50 2.06 -33.62 -8.03
CA CYS A 50 0.88 -33.37 -8.85
C CYS A 50 0.57 -34.58 -9.73
N ILE A 51 -0.56 -35.23 -9.46
CA ILE A 51 -1.08 -36.38 -10.23
C ILE A 51 -2.19 -35.94 -11.16
N GLN A 52 -2.22 -36.51 -12.37
CA GLN A 52 -3.27 -36.20 -13.34
C GLN A 52 -4.64 -36.64 -12.81
N ASN A 53 -5.66 -35.80 -12.98
CA ASN A 53 -7.02 -36.10 -12.54
C ASN A 53 -7.99 -36.10 -13.73
N GLU A 54 -8.63 -37.25 -13.96
CA GLU A 54 -9.56 -37.47 -15.07
C GLU A 54 -10.76 -36.52 -15.05
N LEU A 55 -11.24 -36.09 -13.88
CA LEU A 55 -12.36 -35.14 -13.77
C LEU A 55 -11.97 -33.74 -14.23
N LEU A 56 -10.71 -33.35 -14.01
CA LEU A 56 -10.17 -32.07 -14.50
C LEU A 56 -9.93 -32.10 -16.00
N MET A 57 -9.47 -33.24 -16.53
CA MET A 57 -9.31 -33.44 -17.97
C MET A 57 -10.66 -33.44 -18.71
N ALA A 58 -11.69 -34.04 -18.12
CA ALA A 58 -13.07 -33.99 -18.64
C ALA A 58 -13.67 -32.56 -18.63
N ALA A 59 -13.29 -31.73 -17.66
CA ALA A 59 -13.68 -30.32 -17.62
C ALA A 59 -13.05 -29.49 -18.73
N GLU A 60 -11.77 -29.76 -19.06
CA GLU A 60 -11.06 -29.10 -20.16
C GLU A 60 -11.63 -29.51 -21.54
N ALA A 61 -12.11 -30.75 -21.66
CA ALA A 61 -12.91 -31.21 -22.80
C ALA A 61 -14.32 -30.59 -22.87
N GLY A 62 -14.67 -29.67 -21.97
CA GLY A 62 -15.95 -28.95 -21.96
C GLY A 62 -17.15 -29.80 -21.54
N GLN A 63 -16.91 -30.97 -20.94
CA GLN A 63 -17.97 -31.89 -20.55
C GLN A 63 -18.63 -31.49 -19.22
N ILE A 64 -18.04 -30.55 -18.47
CA ILE A 64 -18.46 -30.15 -17.12
C ILE A 64 -18.21 -28.64 -16.90
N ASN A 65 -19.17 -27.90 -16.30
CA ASN A 65 -19.01 -26.48 -15.94
C ASN A 65 -18.18 -26.32 -14.64
N ARG A 66 -17.60 -25.13 -14.38
CA ARG A 66 -16.83 -24.79 -13.17
C ARG A 66 -17.51 -25.20 -11.86
N ASN A 67 -18.82 -24.97 -11.74
CA ASN A 67 -19.57 -25.38 -10.55
C ASN A 67 -19.66 -26.91 -10.43
N GLY A 68 -19.79 -27.62 -11.55
CA GLY A 68 -19.77 -29.09 -11.58
C GLY A 68 -18.39 -29.68 -11.29
N VAL A 69 -17.31 -28.99 -11.67
CA VAL A 69 -15.94 -29.35 -11.28
C VAL A 69 -15.74 -29.17 -9.77
N LEU A 70 -16.17 -28.03 -9.22
CA LEU A 70 -16.11 -27.78 -7.77
C LEU A 70 -16.92 -28.81 -6.98
N ASP A 71 -18.10 -29.20 -7.47
CA ASP A 71 -18.93 -30.23 -6.84
C ASP A 71 -18.31 -31.64 -6.94
N ALA A 72 -17.71 -32.00 -8.08
CA ALA A 72 -17.03 -33.28 -8.27
C ALA A 72 -15.77 -33.44 -7.40
N LEU A 73 -15.11 -32.32 -7.08
CA LEU A 73 -13.88 -32.31 -6.30
C LEU A 73 -14.11 -32.26 -4.77
N LYS A 74 -15.35 -32.00 -4.30
CA LYS A 74 -15.69 -31.98 -2.85
C LYS A 74 -15.42 -33.29 -2.13
N GLY A 75 -15.40 -34.42 -2.85
CA GLY A 75 -15.16 -35.76 -2.30
C GLY A 75 -13.74 -36.31 -2.52
N TYR A 76 -12.86 -35.55 -3.18
CA TYR A 76 -11.51 -36.02 -3.50
C TYR A 76 -10.58 -35.85 -2.29
N LYS A 77 -9.84 -36.90 -1.92
CA LYS A 77 -8.93 -36.87 -0.75
C LYS A 77 -7.61 -36.11 -1.01
N GLY A 78 -7.30 -35.75 -2.26
CA GLY A 78 -6.15 -34.89 -2.61
C GLY A 78 -6.45 -33.41 -2.39
N HIS A 79 -5.41 -32.62 -2.07
CA HIS A 79 -5.58 -31.20 -1.79
C HIS A 79 -5.72 -30.43 -3.11
N LEU A 80 -6.79 -29.64 -3.23
CA LEU A 80 -7.06 -28.81 -4.40
C LEU A 80 -6.19 -27.55 -4.36
N VAL A 81 -5.06 -27.56 -5.04
CA VAL A 81 -4.30 -26.34 -5.31
C VAL A 81 -4.92 -25.66 -6.53
N TYR A 82 -5.88 -24.77 -6.30
CA TYR A 82 -6.65 -24.11 -7.36
C TYR A 82 -5.73 -23.15 -8.15
N TYR A 83 -5.48 -23.45 -9.43
CA TYR A 83 -4.83 -22.50 -10.33
C TYR A 83 -5.78 -21.31 -10.55
N LYS A 84 -5.47 -20.14 -9.97
CA LYS A 84 -6.11 -18.88 -10.38
C LYS A 84 -5.74 -18.65 -11.85
N ASN A 85 -6.62 -19.05 -12.77
CA ASN A 85 -6.43 -18.77 -14.18
C ASN A 85 -6.60 -17.26 -14.39
N ALA A 86 -5.48 -16.56 -14.49
CA ALA A 86 -5.43 -15.13 -14.67
C ALA A 86 -5.86 -14.75 -16.09
N ARG A 87 -7.15 -14.44 -16.28
CA ARG A 87 -7.59 -13.40 -17.23
C ARG A 87 -8.71 -12.58 -16.60
N GLY A 88 -8.27 -11.47 -16.05
CA GLY A 88 -9.02 -10.47 -15.32
C GLY A 88 -8.00 -9.82 -14.40
N PHE A 89 -7.71 -8.54 -14.64
CA PHE A 89 -6.95 -7.73 -13.69
C PHE A 89 -7.69 -7.81 -12.35
N SER A 90 -7.25 -8.74 -11.52
CA SER A 90 -7.83 -8.99 -10.21
C SER A 90 -7.26 -7.91 -9.32
N THR A 91 -7.92 -6.76 -9.29
CA THR A 91 -7.99 -6.04 -8.02
C THR A 91 -8.47 -7.05 -6.99
N SER A 92 -7.72 -7.20 -5.91
CA SER A 92 -8.13 -7.97 -4.73
C SER A 92 -9.60 -7.67 -4.45
N THR A 93 -10.37 -8.66 -3.98
CA THR A 93 -11.67 -8.37 -3.35
C THR A 93 -11.40 -7.21 -2.40
N PRO A 94 -12.06 -6.03 -2.54
CA PRO A 94 -11.84 -4.96 -1.60
C PRO A 94 -12.08 -5.57 -0.23
N ALA A 95 -11.05 -5.60 0.61
CA ALA A 95 -11.27 -5.88 2.01
C ALA A 95 -12.39 -4.94 2.42
N LEU A 96 -13.40 -5.44 3.14
CA LEU A 96 -14.43 -4.59 3.71
C LEU A 96 -13.75 -3.69 4.74
N SER A 97 -13.05 -2.64 4.28
CA SER A 97 -12.59 -1.55 5.11
C SER A 97 -13.85 -0.75 5.39
N SER A 98 -14.30 -0.80 6.63
CA SER A 98 -15.45 -0.01 7.11
C SER A 98 -15.26 1.52 6.98
N HIS A 99 -14.16 1.99 6.37
CA HIS A 99 -13.77 3.38 6.27
C HIS A 99 -13.44 3.75 4.81
N ASP A 100 -14.12 4.75 4.26
CA ASP A 100 -13.89 5.28 2.92
C ASP A 100 -12.56 6.07 2.86
N HIS A 101 -11.46 5.42 2.51
CA HIS A 101 -10.16 6.07 2.36
C HIS A 101 -10.10 7.08 1.19
N THR A 102 -11.01 6.97 0.21
CA THR A 102 -11.11 7.89 -0.93
C THR A 102 -11.45 9.32 -0.51
N LYS A 103 -12.21 9.50 0.57
CA LYS A 103 -12.58 10.83 1.09
C LYS A 103 -11.37 11.55 1.68
N LEU A 104 -10.53 10.83 2.43
CA LEU A 104 -9.29 11.35 2.98
C LEU A 104 -8.32 11.77 1.87
N TRP A 105 -8.13 10.91 0.87
CA TRP A 105 -7.30 11.22 -0.29
C TRP A 105 -7.80 12.45 -1.07
N THR A 106 -9.11 12.56 -1.27
CA THR A 106 -9.71 13.74 -1.93
C THR A 106 -9.46 15.01 -1.10
N ALA A 107 -9.56 14.93 0.23
CA ALA A 107 -9.27 16.05 1.11
C ALA A 107 -7.79 16.49 1.05
N GLU A 108 -6.85 15.55 0.98
CA GLU A 108 -5.43 15.84 0.80
C GLU A 108 -5.15 16.59 -0.51
N ARG A 109 -5.78 16.15 -1.61
CA ARG A 109 -5.65 16.82 -2.91
C ARG A 109 -6.24 18.23 -2.87
N ALA A 110 -7.41 18.40 -2.26
CA ALA A 110 -8.06 19.69 -2.12
C ALA A 110 -7.21 20.68 -1.31
N LEU A 111 -6.63 20.23 -0.18
CA LEU A 111 -5.74 21.04 0.65
C LEU A 111 -4.43 21.41 -0.08
N SER A 112 -3.87 20.48 -0.84
CA SER A 112 -2.66 20.75 -1.64
C SER A 112 -2.95 21.77 -2.75
N ALA A 113 -4.12 21.67 -3.37
CA ALA A 113 -4.57 22.62 -4.40
C ALA A 113 -4.87 24.01 -3.81
N SER A 114 -5.41 24.09 -2.58
CA SER A 114 -5.73 25.37 -1.95
C SER A 114 -4.49 26.16 -1.52
N LEU A 115 -3.36 25.51 -1.21
CA LEU A 115 -2.11 26.19 -0.87
C LEU A 115 -1.57 27.03 -2.05
N LEU A 116 -1.81 26.59 -3.28
CA LEU A 116 -1.30 27.21 -4.51
C LEU A 116 -1.76 28.66 -4.72
N PRO A 117 -3.07 29.00 -4.64
CA PRO A 117 -3.53 30.40 -4.68
C PRO A 117 -3.34 31.14 -3.35
N LEU A 118 -3.33 30.42 -2.23
CA LEU A 118 -3.33 31.03 -0.90
C LEU A 118 -1.97 31.64 -0.54
N PHE A 119 -0.86 31.01 -0.97
CA PHE A 119 0.48 31.56 -0.82
C PHE A 119 0.67 32.94 -1.50
N PRO A 120 0.42 33.12 -2.82
CA PRO A 120 0.53 34.44 -3.44
C PRO A 120 -0.52 35.42 -2.90
N ALA A 121 -1.74 34.97 -2.57
CA ALA A 121 -2.75 35.84 -1.99
C ALA A 121 -2.30 36.45 -0.65
N ALA A 122 -1.72 35.65 0.24
CA ALA A 122 -1.17 36.12 1.51
C ALA A 122 -0.04 37.14 1.31
N LEU A 123 0.84 36.89 0.33
CA LEU A 123 1.94 37.80 0.01
C LEU A 123 1.50 39.09 -0.65
N LEU A 124 0.35 39.15 -1.32
CA LEU A 124 -0.19 40.36 -1.96
C LEU A 124 -1.06 41.17 -0.99
N TYR A 125 -1.88 40.49 -0.19
CA TYR A 125 -2.81 41.08 0.76
C TYR A 125 -2.51 40.59 2.18
N PRO A 126 -1.52 41.19 2.88
CA PRO A 126 -1.19 40.78 4.23
C PRO A 126 -2.34 41.16 5.17
N CYS A 127 -3.13 40.17 5.55
CA CYS A 127 -4.14 40.31 6.59
C CYS A 127 -4.07 39.11 7.51
N GLN A 128 -4.44 39.33 8.78
CA GLN A 128 -4.33 38.32 9.83
C GLN A 128 -5.08 37.03 9.49
N ALA A 129 -6.23 37.14 8.81
CA ALA A 129 -7.01 35.99 8.38
C ALA A 129 -6.30 35.14 7.31
N LEU A 130 -5.64 35.78 6.34
CA LEU A 130 -4.88 35.07 5.30
C LEU A 130 -3.62 34.43 5.88
N ASP A 131 -2.94 35.07 6.83
CA ASP A 131 -1.80 34.48 7.53
C ASP A 131 -2.23 33.25 8.37
N CYS A 132 -3.36 33.32 9.06
CA CYS A 132 -3.93 32.16 9.77
C CYS A 132 -4.30 31.03 8.80
N ALA A 133 -4.96 31.35 7.69
CA ALA A 133 -5.33 30.35 6.68
C ALA A 133 -4.08 29.70 6.05
N LEU A 134 -3.02 30.48 5.83
CA LEU A 134 -1.74 29.99 5.32
C LEU A 134 -1.06 29.08 6.33
N ALA A 135 -1.00 29.48 7.61
CA ALA A 135 -0.43 28.66 8.68
C ALA A 135 -1.14 27.31 8.82
N ILE A 136 -2.47 27.31 8.88
CA ILE A 136 -3.27 26.07 9.03
C ILE A 136 -3.07 25.16 7.81
N THR A 137 -3.23 25.72 6.60
CA THR A 137 -3.15 24.94 5.35
C THR A 137 -1.74 24.36 5.16
N LEU A 138 -0.70 25.18 5.40
CA LEU A 138 0.69 24.76 5.28
C LEU A 138 1.03 23.66 6.28
N VAL A 139 0.70 23.84 7.57
CA VAL A 139 0.99 22.83 8.60
C VAL A 139 0.24 21.53 8.31
N MET A 140 -1.04 21.62 7.92
CA MET A 140 -1.83 20.43 7.62
C MET A 140 -1.33 19.68 6.38
N HIS A 141 -0.91 20.40 5.33
CA HIS A 141 -0.34 19.80 4.12
C HIS A 141 0.96 19.06 4.43
N ASN A 142 1.83 19.69 5.23
CA ASN A 142 3.08 19.05 5.68
C ASN A 142 2.82 17.87 6.61
N HIS A 143 1.85 17.97 7.52
CA HIS A 143 1.51 16.89 8.46
C HIS A 143 1.11 15.61 7.70
N TRP A 144 0.13 15.69 6.80
CA TRP A 144 -0.29 14.53 6.00
C TRP A 144 0.82 14.01 5.08
N GLY A 145 1.61 14.90 4.47
CA GLY A 145 2.74 14.48 3.63
C GLY A 145 3.82 13.74 4.40
N VAL A 146 4.16 14.19 5.61
CA VAL A 146 5.16 13.54 6.46
C VAL A 146 4.59 12.27 7.11
N GLU A 147 3.31 12.22 7.44
CA GLU A 147 2.65 11.02 7.95
C GLU A 147 2.75 9.86 6.96
N ALA A 148 2.50 10.13 5.67
CA ALA A 148 2.69 9.15 4.60
C ALA A 148 4.13 8.62 4.55
N ASN A 149 5.12 9.53 4.61
CA ASN A 149 6.53 9.13 4.65
C ASN A 149 6.85 8.27 5.90
N VAL A 150 6.35 8.63 7.08
CA VAL A 150 6.58 7.87 8.32
C VAL A 150 6.00 6.46 8.21
N VAL A 151 4.77 6.32 7.71
CA VAL A 151 4.10 5.03 7.54
C VAL A 151 4.84 4.15 6.52
N ASP A 152 5.38 4.75 5.45
CA ASP A 152 6.09 4.03 4.40
C ASP A 152 7.47 3.54 4.84
N TYR A 153 8.27 4.41 5.47
CA TYR A 153 9.67 4.12 5.80
C TYR A 153 9.85 3.50 7.19
N ILE A 154 9.03 3.87 8.18
CA ILE A 154 9.15 3.39 9.57
C ILE A 154 8.23 2.18 9.77
N ARG A 155 8.52 1.10 9.05
CA ARG A 155 7.71 -0.13 9.08
C ARG A 155 8.02 -0.98 10.33
N PRO A 156 7.01 -1.57 11.01
CA PRO A 156 7.23 -2.45 12.16
C PRO A 156 8.16 -3.64 11.91
N LYS A 157 8.22 -4.12 10.65
CA LYS A 157 9.11 -5.21 10.23
C LYS A 157 10.60 -4.86 10.36
N MET A 158 10.97 -3.59 10.24
CA MET A 158 12.37 -3.14 10.36
C MET A 158 12.72 -2.66 11.77
N PHE A 159 11.79 -1.97 12.43
CA PHE A 159 12.07 -1.24 13.68
C PHE A 159 11.35 -1.83 14.91
N GLY A 160 10.65 -2.94 14.76
CA GLY A 160 9.81 -3.50 15.82
C GLY A 160 8.52 -2.68 16.06
N PRO A 161 7.70 -3.08 17.03
CA PRO A 161 6.33 -2.56 17.19
C PRO A 161 6.22 -1.18 17.86
N ILE A 162 7.29 -0.69 18.49
CA ILE A 162 7.27 0.52 19.34
C ILE A 162 7.61 1.78 18.54
N ILE A 163 8.70 1.73 17.77
CA ILE A 163 9.25 2.89 17.05
C ILE A 163 8.23 3.54 16.09
N PRO A 164 7.46 2.79 15.28
CA PRO A 164 6.44 3.39 14.40
C PRO A 164 5.39 4.22 15.16
N LYS A 165 4.99 3.77 16.37
CA LYS A 165 4.00 4.47 17.20
C LYS A 165 4.57 5.77 17.78
N VAL A 166 5.82 5.70 18.25
CA VAL A 166 6.53 6.89 18.77
C VAL A 166 6.75 7.91 17.67
N ALA A 167 7.12 7.47 16.45
CA ALA A 167 7.33 8.36 15.31
C ALA A 167 6.05 9.12 14.93
N ILE A 168 4.91 8.43 14.88
CA ILE A 168 3.61 9.07 14.63
C ILE A 168 3.26 10.05 15.75
N PHE A 169 3.39 9.65 17.02
CA PHE A 169 3.13 10.57 18.13
C PHE A 169 4.03 11.81 18.11
N GLY A 170 5.31 11.63 17.78
CA GLY A 170 6.26 12.72 17.59
C GLY A 170 5.85 13.67 16.45
N LEU A 171 5.32 13.14 15.34
CA LEU A 171 4.80 13.94 14.24
C LEU A 171 3.62 14.81 14.68
N TYR A 172 2.64 14.25 15.39
CA TYR A 172 1.52 15.03 15.95
C TYR A 172 2.02 16.13 16.90
N GLY A 173 2.96 15.81 17.79
CA GLY A 173 3.55 16.78 18.70
C GLY A 173 4.24 17.93 17.96
N LEU A 174 5.05 17.61 16.94
CA LEU A 174 5.72 18.61 16.10
C LEU A 174 4.70 19.49 15.37
N SER A 175 3.68 18.90 14.76
CA SER A 175 2.65 19.67 14.04
C SER A 175 1.88 20.62 14.97
N ILE A 176 1.50 20.17 16.17
CA ILE A 176 0.84 21.03 17.17
C ILE A 176 1.78 22.16 17.61
N ALA A 177 3.04 21.86 17.92
CA ALA A 177 4.02 22.86 18.33
C ALA A 177 4.26 23.90 17.23
N THR A 178 4.39 23.47 15.97
CA THR A 178 4.55 24.39 14.82
C THR A 178 3.33 25.28 14.61
N LEU A 179 2.12 24.73 14.69
CA LEU A 179 0.89 25.51 14.55
C LEU A 179 0.73 26.54 15.69
N ALA A 180 1.00 26.12 16.92
CA ALA A 180 0.96 27.00 18.08
C ALA A 180 1.99 28.14 17.98
N GLY A 181 3.22 27.81 17.56
CA GLY A 181 4.27 28.82 17.32
C GLY A 181 3.91 29.80 16.20
N LEU A 182 3.35 29.31 15.09
CA LEU A 182 2.89 30.16 13.99
C LEU A 182 1.73 31.07 14.43
N PHE A 183 0.76 30.57 15.20
CA PHE A 183 -0.30 31.41 15.74
C PHE A 183 0.23 32.44 16.73
N TYR A 184 1.14 32.06 17.61
CA TYR A 184 1.79 33.01 18.51
C TYR A 184 2.45 34.14 17.72
N PHE A 185 3.19 33.82 16.66
CA PHE A 185 3.83 34.77 15.76
C PHE A 185 2.85 35.64 14.97
N ILE A 186 1.67 35.14 14.62
CA ILE A 186 0.63 35.91 13.91
C ILE A 186 -0.10 36.87 14.87
N PHE A 187 -0.34 36.45 16.12
CA PHE A 187 -1.11 37.25 17.08
C PHE A 187 -0.27 38.24 17.89
N ASN A 188 1.00 37.92 18.15
CA ASN A 188 1.85 38.71 19.04
C ASN A 188 3.03 39.39 18.32
N ASP A 189 3.34 38.99 17.08
CA ASP A 189 4.44 39.54 16.28
C ASP A 189 3.94 40.09 14.93
N VAL A 190 4.86 40.24 13.97
CA VAL A 190 4.66 40.88 12.66
C VAL A 190 3.73 40.08 11.74
N GLY A 191 3.58 38.77 11.95
CA GLY A 191 2.85 37.88 11.04
C GLY A 191 3.68 37.38 9.86
N ILE A 192 3.20 36.32 9.19
CA ILE A 192 3.99 35.53 8.22
C ILE A 192 4.28 36.34 6.95
N ALA A 193 3.25 36.86 6.28
CA ALA A 193 3.42 37.58 5.02
C ALA A 193 4.22 38.88 5.19
N SER A 194 3.95 39.61 6.27
CA SER A 194 4.68 40.84 6.61
C SER A 194 6.14 40.57 6.96
N PHE A 195 6.42 39.47 7.68
CA PHE A 195 7.79 39.04 7.97
C PHE A 195 8.58 38.72 6.69
N ILE A 196 7.99 37.97 5.75
CA ILE A 196 8.64 37.64 4.47
C ILE A 196 8.98 38.93 3.70
N ARG A 197 8.05 39.89 3.65
CA ARG A 197 8.27 41.18 3.00
C ARG A 197 9.38 42.00 3.66
N MET A 198 9.47 41.97 5.00
CA MET A 198 10.51 42.65 5.75
C MET A 198 11.88 42.00 5.52
N PHE A 199 11.94 40.67 5.54
CA PHE A 199 13.15 39.89 5.30
C PHE A 199 13.73 40.12 3.90
N TRP A 200 12.91 40.15 2.86
CA TRP A 200 13.36 40.41 1.48
C TRP A 200 13.75 41.87 1.19
N ARG A 201 13.42 42.80 2.08
CA ARG A 201 13.83 44.21 1.96
C ARG A 201 15.13 44.52 2.72
N SER A 202 15.64 43.56 3.50
CA SER A 202 16.86 43.68 4.31
C SER A 202 18.09 43.27 3.50
#